data_AF-A0AA41XI02-F1
#
_entry.id   AF-A0AA41XI02-F1
#
_cell.length_a   1.000
_cell.length_b   1.000
_cell.length_c   1.000
_cell.angle_alpha   90.00
_cell.angle_beta   90.00
_cell.angle_gamma   90.00
#
_symmetry.space_group_name_H-M   'P 1'
#
loop_
_entity.id
_entity.type
_entity.pdbx_description
1 polymer ?
#
loop_
_entity_poly.entity_id
_entity_poly.type
_entity_poly.pdbx_seq_one_letter_code
_entity_poly.pdbx_strand_id
1 'polypeptide(L)'
;MMTVEAAGAALHDGNIVQAALAARAALVVGDAIARSHAVSLRDAGPDTEQGAWIRTRLSQELAAARTTLRSVLNGEVALDYPDRLAEALQLCRIWRELDAEFALNESLIVRELRERHGIVLPIPQPEVK
;
A
#
# COMPACT_ATOMS: atom_id res chain seq x y z
N MET A 1 -12.14 -30.44 -24.02
CA MET A 1 -12.38 -30.76 -22.59
C MET A 1 -11.12 -30.33 -21.84
N MET A 2 -11.10 -29.12 -21.27
CA MET A 2 -9.98 -28.69 -20.42
C MET A 2 -10.05 -29.46 -19.11
N THR A 3 -8.92 -30.00 -18.66
CA THR A 3 -8.78 -30.69 -17.38
C THR A 3 -8.90 -29.68 -16.23
N VAL A 4 -9.45 -30.12 -15.09
CA VAL A 4 -9.70 -29.27 -13.90
C VAL A 4 -8.42 -28.55 -13.42
N GLU A 5 -7.25 -29.16 -13.62
CA GLU A 5 -5.94 -28.58 -13.31
C GLU A 5 -5.61 -27.36 -14.20
N ALA A 6 -5.93 -27.40 -15.49
CA ALA A 6 -5.68 -26.27 -16.41
C ALA A 6 -6.60 -25.08 -16.11
N ALA A 7 -7.84 -25.35 -15.68
CA ALA A 7 -8.76 -24.31 -15.25
C ALA A 7 -8.34 -23.67 -13.91
N GLY A 8 -7.81 -24.47 -12.98
CA GLY A 8 -7.25 -23.98 -11.72
C GLY A 8 -6.03 -23.09 -11.90
N ALA A 9 -5.11 -23.48 -12.78
CA ALA A 9 -3.93 -22.67 -13.11
C ALA A 9 -4.30 -21.33 -13.76
N ALA A 10 -5.23 -21.32 -14.72
CA ALA A 10 -5.67 -20.08 -15.38
C ALA A 10 -6.37 -19.10 -14.43
N LEU A 11 -7.14 -19.59 -13.46
CA LEU A 11 -7.78 -18.76 -12.43
C LEU A 11 -6.74 -18.19 -11.46
N HIS A 12 -5.74 -18.98 -11.08
CA HIS A 12 -4.63 -18.51 -10.26
C HIS A 12 -3.83 -17.42 -10.97
N ASP A 13 -3.46 -17.64 -12.24
CA ASP A 13 -2.72 -16.66 -13.06
C ASP A 13 -3.52 -15.35 -13.26
N GLY A 14 -4.84 -15.46 -13.47
CA GLY A 14 -5.72 -14.29 -13.56
C GLY A 14 -5.74 -13.44 -12.28
N ASN A 15 -5.73 -14.09 -11.12
CA ASN A 15 -5.67 -13.43 -9.82
C ASN A 15 -4.31 -12.72 -9.62
N ILE A 16 -3.20 -13.38 -9.98
CA ILE A 16 -1.85 -12.78 -9.90
C ILE A 16 -1.73 -11.54 -10.78
N VAL A 17 -2.26 -11.56 -12.00
CA VAL A 17 -2.23 -10.39 -12.90
C VAL A 17 -3.03 -9.21 -12.32
N GLN A 18 -4.21 -9.47 -11.77
CA GLN A 18 -5.01 -8.43 -11.12
C GLN A 18 -4.31 -7.85 -9.90
N ALA A 19 -3.75 -8.70 -9.04
CA ALA A 19 -3.00 -8.25 -7.88
C ALA A 19 -1.74 -7.46 -8.26
N ALA A 20 -1.04 -7.85 -9.33
CA ALA A 20 0.11 -7.09 -9.85
C ALA A 20 -0.30 -5.70 -10.35
N LEU A 21 -1.44 -5.59 -11.04
CA LEU A 21 -1.98 -4.30 -11.45
C LEU A 21 -2.37 -3.45 -10.24
N ALA A 22 -3.08 -4.03 -9.27
CA ALA A 22 -3.47 -3.36 -8.04
C ALA A 22 -2.25 -2.86 -7.26
N ALA A 23 -1.21 -3.69 -7.11
CA ALA A 23 0.01 -3.34 -6.40
C ALA A 23 0.79 -2.21 -7.10
N ARG A 24 0.79 -2.15 -8.45
CA ARG A 24 1.36 -1.01 -9.19
C ARG A 24 0.54 0.26 -9.02
N ALA A 25 -0.79 0.14 -9.10
CA ALA A 25 -1.68 1.27 -8.85
C ALA A 25 -1.52 1.81 -7.43
N ALA A 26 -1.36 0.92 -6.44
CA ALA A 26 -1.10 1.27 -5.05
C ALA A 26 0.14 2.15 -4.87
N LEU A 27 1.22 1.92 -5.63
CA LEU A 27 2.40 2.79 -5.61
C LEU A 27 2.03 4.22 -6.06
N VAL A 28 1.42 4.32 -7.24
CA VAL A 28 1.14 5.61 -7.88
C VAL A 28 0.10 6.41 -7.10
N VAL A 29 -0.99 5.75 -6.71
CA VAL A 29 -2.11 6.38 -5.98
C VAL A 29 -1.68 6.73 -4.56
N GLY A 30 -0.96 5.83 -3.87
CA GLY A 30 -0.48 6.10 -2.53
C GLY A 30 0.47 7.30 -2.48
N ASP A 31 1.44 7.36 -3.40
CA ASP A 31 2.34 8.51 -3.51
C ASP A 31 1.59 9.81 -3.86
N ALA A 32 0.55 9.74 -4.69
CA ALA A 32 -0.26 10.90 -5.05
C ALA A 32 -1.05 11.45 -3.84
N ILE A 33 -1.64 10.57 -3.04
CA ILE A 33 -2.34 10.94 -1.81
C ILE A 33 -1.37 11.53 -0.78
N ALA A 34 -0.20 10.91 -0.57
CA ALA A 34 0.83 11.42 0.32
C ALA A 34 1.25 12.85 -0.06
N ARG A 35 1.48 13.10 -1.36
CA ARG A 35 1.76 14.46 -1.87
C ARG A 35 0.60 15.41 -1.63
N SER A 36 -0.64 14.97 -1.85
CA SER A 36 -1.83 15.79 -1.60
C SER A 36 -1.94 16.20 -0.13
N HIS A 37 -1.66 15.29 0.81
CA HIS A 37 -1.63 15.61 2.24
C HIS A 37 -0.54 16.65 2.57
N ALA A 38 0.68 16.47 2.03
CA ALA A 38 1.78 17.41 2.22
C ALA A 38 1.47 18.80 1.67
N VAL A 39 0.86 18.88 0.47
CA VAL A 39 0.39 20.14 -0.13
C VAL A 39 -0.66 20.80 0.75
N SER A 40 -1.66 20.03 1.20
CA SER A 40 -2.75 20.55 2.04
C SER A 40 -2.25 21.13 3.36
N LEU A 41 -1.28 20.46 4.01
CA LEU A 41 -0.64 20.95 5.24
C LEU A 41 0.19 22.21 4.99
N ARG A 42 0.95 22.25 3.90
CA ARG A 42 1.78 23.41 3.55
C ARG A 42 0.92 24.63 3.24
N ASP A 43 -0.11 24.47 2.44
CA ASP A 43 -0.94 25.57 1.95
C ASP A 43 -1.84 26.14 3.07
N ALA A 44 -2.27 25.31 4.02
CA ALA A 44 -2.99 25.77 5.20
C ALA A 44 -2.11 26.56 6.19
N GLY A 45 -0.79 26.31 6.20
CA GLY A 45 0.15 26.93 7.13
C GLY A 45 0.14 26.27 8.52
N PRO A 46 1.30 26.19 9.20
CA PRO A 46 1.45 25.42 10.44
C PRO A 46 0.68 26.01 11.63
N ASP A 47 0.53 27.34 11.70
CA ASP A 47 -0.01 28.07 12.86
C ASP A 47 -1.44 28.58 12.64
N THR A 48 -2.17 28.00 11.70
CA THR A 48 -3.56 28.37 11.41
C THR A 48 -4.54 27.35 12.01
N GLU A 49 -5.77 27.78 12.27
CA GLU A 49 -6.86 26.88 12.67
C GLU A 49 -7.11 25.79 11.63
N GLN A 50 -7.01 26.14 10.35
CA GLN A 50 -7.14 25.19 9.24
C GLN A 50 -6.01 24.15 9.26
N GLY A 51 -4.76 24.57 9.47
CA GLY A 51 -3.62 23.66 9.59
C GLY A 51 -3.76 22.72 10.79
N ALA A 52 -4.23 23.24 11.93
CA ALA A 52 -4.55 22.43 13.10
C ALA A 52 -5.64 21.39 12.80
N TRP A 53 -6.73 21.80 12.14
CA TRP A 53 -7.81 20.90 11.74
C TRP A 53 -7.34 19.79 10.79
N ILE A 54 -6.53 20.12 9.77
CA ILE A 54 -5.98 19.13 8.82
C ILE A 54 -5.10 18.13 9.57
N ARG A 55 -4.23 18.58 10.49
CA ARG A 55 -3.41 17.66 11.29
C ARG A 55 -4.24 16.71 12.14
N THR A 56 -5.29 17.20 12.79
CA THR A 56 -6.21 16.35 13.57
C THR A 56 -6.94 15.34 12.70
N ARG A 57 -7.37 15.75 11.50
CA ARG A 57 -7.98 14.83 10.55
C ARG A 57 -7.00 13.75 10.08
N LEU A 58 -5.80 14.14 9.68
CA LEU A 58 -4.77 13.20 9.22
C LEU A 58 -4.35 12.22 10.32
N SER A 59 -4.32 12.65 11.59
CA SER A 59 -4.01 11.73 12.70
C SER A 59 -5.11 10.70 12.92
N GLN A 60 -6.38 11.04 12.72
CA GLN A 60 -7.50 10.10 12.75
C GLN A 60 -7.45 9.11 11.58
N GLU A 61 -7.17 9.60 10.38
CA GLU A 61 -7.01 8.77 9.18
C GLU A 61 -5.82 7.80 9.34
N LEU A 62 -4.70 8.27 9.89
CA LEU A 62 -3.53 7.44 10.20
C LEU A 62 -3.87 6.35 11.23
N ALA A 63 -4.64 6.68 12.29
CA ALA A 63 -5.07 5.70 13.28
C ALA A 63 -5.96 4.61 12.67
N ALA A 64 -6.88 4.98 11.78
CA ALA A 64 -7.70 4.02 11.04
C ALA A 64 -6.83 3.15 10.10
N ALA A 65 -5.90 3.77 9.38
CA ALA A 65 -4.99 3.06 8.50
C ALA A 65 -4.11 2.04 9.25
N ARG A 66 -3.65 2.34 10.48
CA ARG A 66 -2.91 1.40 11.32
C ARG A 66 -3.73 0.17 11.64
N THR A 67 -4.99 0.37 12.04
CA THR A 67 -5.91 -0.73 12.33
C THR A 67 -6.11 -1.61 11.10
N THR A 68 -6.30 -1.00 9.93
CA THR A 68 -6.43 -1.75 8.67
C THR A 68 -5.15 -2.51 8.33
N LEU A 69 -3.98 -1.87 8.40
CA LEU A 69 -2.69 -2.50 8.11
C LEU A 69 -2.47 -3.73 9.01
N ARG A 70 -2.68 -3.58 10.32
CA ARG A 70 -2.55 -4.70 11.27
C ARG A 70 -3.57 -5.79 11.00
N SER A 71 -4.81 -5.43 10.66
CA SER A 71 -5.84 -6.40 10.29
C SER A 71 -5.44 -7.22 9.05
N VAL A 72 -4.78 -6.59 8.07
CA VAL A 72 -4.29 -7.28 6.88
C VAL A 72 -3.05 -8.13 7.19
N LEU A 73 -2.17 -7.71 8.10
CA LEU A 73 -0.89 -8.41 8.34
C LEU A 73 -0.93 -9.46 9.47
N ASN A 74 -1.92 -9.43 10.35
CA ASN A 74 -1.97 -10.32 11.53
C ASN A 74 -2.37 -11.78 11.23
N GLY A 75 -2.62 -12.16 9.98
CA GLY A 75 -2.92 -13.54 9.60
C GLY A 75 -1.85 -14.12 8.69
N GLU A 76 -1.30 -15.31 9.00
CA GLU A 76 -0.44 -16.06 8.07
C GLU A 76 -1.11 -16.21 6.69
N VAL A 77 -2.40 -16.54 6.71
CA VAL A 77 -3.27 -16.69 5.54
C VAL A 77 -3.42 -15.37 4.76
N ALA A 78 -3.22 -14.21 5.39
CA ALA A 78 -3.36 -12.92 4.72
C ALA A 78 -2.16 -12.57 3.83
N LEU A 79 -0.97 -13.14 4.09
CA LEU A 79 0.19 -13.02 3.20
C LEU A 79 0.06 -13.87 1.93
N ASP A 80 -0.88 -14.82 1.91
CA ASP A 80 -1.16 -15.67 0.76
C ASP A 80 -2.14 -15.02 -0.24
N TYR A 81 -2.70 -13.85 0.08
CA TYR A 81 -3.62 -13.09 -0.77
C TYR A 81 -2.96 -11.82 -1.31
N PRO A 82 -2.46 -11.84 -2.57
CA PRO A 82 -1.67 -10.73 -3.11
C PRO A 82 -2.49 -9.45 -3.34
N ASP A 83 -3.81 -9.55 -3.50
CA ASP A 83 -4.75 -8.43 -3.53
C ASP A 83 -4.79 -7.68 -2.18
N ARG A 84 -4.81 -8.41 -1.06
CA ARG A 84 -4.73 -7.81 0.29
C ARG A 84 -3.39 -7.14 0.54
N LEU A 85 -2.31 -7.76 0.07
CA LEU A 85 -0.98 -7.15 0.09
C LEU A 85 -0.93 -5.86 -0.74
N ALA A 86 -1.59 -5.81 -1.90
CA ALA A 86 -1.69 -4.59 -2.70
C ALA A 86 -2.45 -3.46 -1.99
N GLU A 87 -3.56 -3.77 -1.31
CA GLU A 87 -4.31 -2.80 -0.48
C GLU A 87 -3.44 -2.24 0.65
N ALA A 88 -2.75 -3.12 1.39
CA ALA A 88 -1.84 -2.71 2.47
C ALA A 88 -0.66 -1.89 1.95
N LEU A 89 -0.12 -2.23 0.77
CA LEU A 89 0.95 -1.47 0.11
C LEU A 89 0.53 -0.04 -0.19
N GLN A 90 -0.72 0.19 -0.61
CA GLN A 90 -1.23 1.54 -0.84
C GLN A 90 -1.22 2.34 0.47
N LEU A 91 -1.69 1.75 1.57
CA LEU A 91 -1.64 2.40 2.88
C LEU A 91 -0.20 2.74 3.28
N CYS A 92 0.75 1.82 3.07
CA CYS A 92 2.16 2.08 3.33
C CYS A 92 2.69 3.27 2.54
N ARG A 93 2.35 3.35 1.25
CA ARG A 93 2.74 4.47 0.38
C ARG A 93 2.17 5.81 0.82
N ILE A 94 0.95 5.82 1.37
CA ILE A 94 0.33 7.06 1.88
C ILE A 94 1.04 7.56 3.13
N TRP A 95 1.41 6.65 4.05
CA TRP A 95 1.74 7.01 5.44
C TRP A 95 3.20 6.85 5.84
N ARG A 96 4.07 6.21 5.04
CA ARG A 96 5.46 5.88 5.40
C ARG A 96 6.32 7.05 5.88
N GLU A 97 6.09 8.26 5.38
CA GLU A 97 6.86 9.45 5.75
C GLU A 97 6.44 10.01 7.12
N LEU A 98 5.23 9.65 7.58
CA LEU A 98 4.64 10.11 8.83
C LEU A 98 4.72 9.05 9.93
N ASP A 99 4.97 7.79 9.57
CA ASP A 99 4.93 6.66 10.50
C ASP A 99 5.83 5.50 10.05
N ALA A 100 6.78 5.16 10.93
CA ALA A 100 7.75 4.10 10.71
C ALA A 100 7.14 2.70 10.60
N GLU A 101 5.96 2.44 11.18
CA GLU A 101 5.27 1.14 11.03
C GLU A 101 4.93 0.88 9.56
N PHE A 102 4.48 1.91 8.84
CA PHE A 102 4.16 1.80 7.41
C PHE A 102 5.41 1.66 6.54
N ALA A 103 6.49 2.38 6.86
CA ALA A 103 7.75 2.25 6.14
C ALA A 103 8.36 0.83 6.26
N LEU A 104 8.32 0.26 7.47
CA LEU A 104 8.79 -1.10 7.72
C LEU A 104 7.94 -2.13 6.95
N ASN A 105 6.62 -2.00 7.03
CA ASN A 105 5.71 -2.93 6.38
C ASN A 105 5.68 -2.79 4.85
N GLU A 106 5.97 -1.61 4.28
CA GLU A 106 6.17 -1.45 2.82
C GLU A 106 7.21 -2.45 2.30
N SER A 107 8.36 -2.51 2.95
CA SER A 107 9.48 -3.36 2.54
C SER A 107 9.13 -4.85 2.67
N LEU A 108 8.44 -5.23 3.75
CA LEU A 108 7.96 -6.59 3.95
C LEU A 108 6.95 -6.98 2.88
N ILE A 109 5.94 -6.15 2.62
CA ILE A 109 4.90 -6.42 1.62
C ILE A 109 5.49 -6.55 0.22
N VAL A 110 6.42 -5.66 -0.17
CA VAL A 110 7.11 -5.74 -1.46
C VAL A 110 7.92 -7.04 -1.58
N ARG A 111 8.54 -7.49 -0.50
CA ARG A 111 9.26 -8.76 -0.46
C ARG A 111 8.28 -9.94 -0.62
N GLU A 112 7.19 -9.99 0.14
CA GLU A 112 6.22 -11.08 0.05
C GLU A 112 5.53 -11.15 -1.34
N LEU A 113 5.17 -10.00 -1.92
CA LEU A 113 4.65 -9.93 -3.30
C LEU A 113 5.62 -10.53 -4.32
N ARG A 114 6.93 -10.32 -4.14
CA ARG A 114 7.96 -10.89 -5.01
C ARG A 114 8.19 -12.38 -4.75
N GLU A 115 8.45 -12.74 -3.50
CA GLU A 115 8.94 -14.07 -3.12
C GLU A 115 7.84 -15.12 -3.15
N ARG A 116 6.61 -14.77 -2.73
CA ARG A 116 5.47 -15.72 -2.72
C ARG A 116 4.66 -15.69 -4.00
N HIS A 117 4.48 -14.50 -4.59
CA HIS A 117 3.52 -14.29 -5.68
C HIS A 117 4.16 -13.99 -7.03
N GLY A 118 5.50 -13.87 -7.10
CA GLY A 118 6.21 -13.54 -8.34
C GLY A 118 5.94 -12.12 -8.87
N ILE A 119 5.29 -11.26 -8.08
CA ILE A 119 4.91 -9.90 -8.47
C ILE A 119 6.09 -8.97 -8.25
N VAL A 120 6.76 -8.59 -9.34
CA VAL A 120 7.85 -7.61 -9.32
C VAL A 120 7.31 -6.22 -9.57
N LEU A 121 7.52 -5.35 -8.59
CA LEU A 121 7.10 -3.95 -8.63
C LEU A 121 8.27 -3.04 -9.03
N PRO A 122 8.01 -1.97 -9.80
CA PRO A 122 9.00 -0.95 -10.05
C PRO A 122 9.20 -0.16 -8.75
N ILE A 123 10.24 -0.50 -7.98
CA ILE A 123 10.64 0.32 -6.85
C ILE A 123 11.30 1.57 -7.46
N PRO A 124 10.80 2.79 -7.19
CA PRO A 124 11.49 4.00 -7.62
C PRO A 124 12.87 3.99 -6.95
N GLN A 125 13.94 3.99 -7.76
CA GLN A 125 15.27 4.25 -7.22
C GLN A 125 15.27 5.68 -6.67
N PRO A 126 15.86 5.94 -5.50
CA PRO A 126 16.04 7.31 -5.05
C PRO A 126 16.88 8.04 -6.11
N GLU A 127 16.34 9.10 -6.70
CA GLU A 127 17.11 10.00 -7.55
C GLU A 127 18.27 10.54 -6.71
N VAL A 128 19.48 10.08 -7.02
CA VAL A 128 20.71 10.65 -6.47
C VAL A 128 20.81 12.07 -7.04
N LYS A 129 20.54 13.06 -6.19
CA LYS A 129 20.82 14.47 -6.46
C LYS A 129 22.27 14.79 -6.10
#